data_AF-A0A7J2J4N6-F1
#
_entry.id   AF-A0A7J2J4N6-F1
#
_cell.length_a   1.000
_cell.length_b   1.000
_cell.length_c   1.000
_cell.angle_alpha   90.00
_cell.angle_beta   90.00
_cell.angle_gamma   90.00
#
_symmetry.space_group_name_H-M   'P 1'
#
loop_
_entity.id
_entity.type
_entity.pdbx_description
1 polymer ?
#
loop_
_entity_poly.entity_id
_entity_poly.type
_entity_poly.pdbx_seq_one_letter_code
_entity_poly.pdbx_strand_id
1 'polypeptide(L)'
;MMGGNVEILLTEGAIVTQDEDRRIIKNQDVFIKDGKIELIGKNLRENADLKINCRGKVIIPGLINLHTHSPMTLLRGYADDMLLENWLKEKIWPIESNLKAKDVYYGALLACIEMVKSGTTSFLDMYFFMDEVAKACKEVGIRGFLSPGILEFGTPEVKDVQDQMKMSKEFIDKWRGDELITPVLGPHSIYACSKD
;
A
#
# COMPACT_ATOMS: atom_id res chain seq x y z
N MET A 1 -15.68 -7.24 -19.06
CA MET A 1 -15.34 -6.14 -19.98
C MET A 1 -14.10 -5.48 -19.43
N MET A 2 -12.95 -5.59 -20.10
CA MET A 2 -11.76 -4.84 -19.73
C MET A 2 -12.05 -3.38 -20.06
N GLY A 3 -12.43 -2.58 -19.05
CA GLY A 3 -12.55 -1.14 -19.22
C GLY A 3 -11.17 -0.61 -19.56
N GLY A 4 -11.03 0.08 -20.69
CA GLY A 4 -9.77 0.71 -21.07
C GLY A 4 -9.30 1.64 -19.96
N ASN A 5 -7.99 1.80 -19.82
CA ASN A 5 -7.44 2.78 -18.90
C ASN A 5 -7.94 4.18 -19.29
N VAL A 6 -8.46 4.91 -18.31
CA VAL A 6 -8.94 6.29 -18.49
C VAL A 6 -7.76 7.16 -18.94
N GLU A 7 -7.88 7.82 -20.08
CA GLU A 7 -6.90 8.81 -20.53
C GLU A 7 -7.14 10.13 -19.76
N ILE A 8 -6.08 10.66 -19.14
CA ILE A 8 -6.19 11.83 -18.25
C ILE A 8 -5.28 12.96 -18.76
N LEU A 9 -5.83 14.17 -18.85
CA LEU A 9 -5.07 15.39 -19.12
C LEU A 9 -5.13 16.32 -17.90
N LEU A 10 -4.01 16.45 -17.21
CA LEU A 10 -3.80 17.46 -16.16
C LEU A 10 -3.29 18.74 -16.81
N THR A 11 -3.87 19.91 -16.55
CA THR A 11 -3.46 21.16 -17.20
C THR A 11 -3.00 22.24 -16.24
N GLU A 12 -2.06 23.08 -16.67
CA GLU A 12 -1.64 24.31 -15.98
C GLU A 12 -1.06 24.09 -14.56
N GLY A 13 -0.53 22.91 -14.29
CA GLY A 13 0.06 22.55 -12.99
C GLY A 13 1.50 23.05 -12.83
N ALA A 14 1.95 23.10 -11.56
CA ALA A 14 3.37 23.12 -11.24
C ALA A 14 3.84 21.69 -10.93
N ILE A 15 4.75 21.14 -11.73
CA ILE A 15 5.22 19.76 -11.56
C ILE A 15 6.52 19.78 -10.77
N VAL A 16 6.57 19.05 -9.66
CA VAL A 16 7.80 18.73 -8.92
C VAL A 16 8.25 17.36 -9.39
N THR A 17 9.31 17.30 -10.20
CA THR A 17 9.65 16.09 -10.98
C THR A 17 10.27 14.98 -10.13
N GLN A 18 10.94 15.35 -9.02
CA GLN A 18 11.80 14.45 -8.24
C GLN A 18 12.91 13.78 -9.09
N ASP A 19 13.33 14.42 -10.18
CA ASP A 19 14.55 14.03 -10.89
C ASP A 19 15.82 14.44 -10.13
N GLU A 20 16.99 14.05 -10.63
CA GLU A 20 18.29 14.32 -10.01
C GLU A 20 18.52 15.82 -9.75
N ASP A 21 17.99 16.67 -10.62
CA ASP A 21 18.09 18.13 -10.55
C ASP A 21 16.99 18.78 -9.67
N ARG A 22 16.03 17.98 -9.17
CA ARG A 22 14.87 18.42 -8.37
C ARG A 22 14.10 19.57 -9.02
N ARG A 23 13.89 19.48 -10.35
CA ARG A 23 13.27 20.57 -11.12
C ARG A 23 11.82 20.83 -10.70
N ILE A 24 11.45 22.10 -10.75
CA ILE A 24 10.06 22.55 -10.64
C ILE A 24 9.69 23.25 -11.93
N ILE A 25 8.84 22.61 -12.74
CA ILE A 25 8.38 23.16 -14.02
C ILE A 25 6.96 23.70 -13.88
N LYS A 26 6.79 25.00 -14.11
CA LYS A 26 5.53 25.73 -13.89
C LYS A 26 4.71 25.84 -15.18
N ASN A 27 3.38 25.87 -15.01
CA ASN A 27 2.40 26.04 -16.09
C ASN A 27 2.59 24.97 -17.18
N GLN A 28 2.61 23.71 -16.75
CA GLN A 28 2.74 22.55 -17.63
C GLN A 28 1.49 21.67 -17.54
N ASP A 29 1.26 20.94 -18.62
CA ASP A 29 0.23 19.93 -18.75
C ASP A 29 0.90 18.54 -18.73
N VAL A 30 0.16 17.53 -18.25
CA VAL A 30 0.58 16.12 -18.21
C VAL A 30 -0.51 15.28 -18.84
N PHE A 31 -0.17 14.57 -19.91
CA PHE A 31 -1.06 13.60 -20.54
C PHE A 31 -0.69 12.18 -20.10
N ILE A 32 -1.68 11.47 -19.59
CA ILE A 32 -1.57 10.09 -19.10
C ILE A 32 -2.40 9.21 -20.01
N LYS A 33 -1.75 8.20 -20.59
CA LYS A 33 -2.35 7.22 -21.49
C LYS A 33 -1.91 5.82 -21.09
N ASP A 34 -2.85 4.88 -21.10
CA ASP A 34 -2.58 3.48 -20.74
C ASP A 34 -1.85 3.32 -19.39
N GLY A 35 -2.20 4.15 -18.41
CA GLY A 35 -1.60 4.15 -17.07
C GLY A 35 -0.17 4.71 -16.99
N LYS A 36 0.34 5.32 -18.07
CA LYS A 36 1.69 5.88 -18.16
C LYS A 36 1.65 7.36 -18.47
N ILE A 37 2.64 8.10 -17.97
CA ILE A 37 2.87 9.49 -18.39
C ILE A 37 3.42 9.44 -19.80
N GLU A 38 2.63 9.89 -20.77
CA GLU A 38 2.98 9.86 -22.20
C GLU A 38 3.67 11.17 -22.61
N LEU A 39 3.12 12.32 -22.18
CA LEU A 39 3.63 13.65 -22.53
C LEU A 39 3.62 14.59 -21.33
N ILE A 40 4.64 15.45 -21.28
CA ILE A 40 4.70 16.63 -20.42
C ILE A 40 5.03 17.83 -21.30
N GLY A 41 4.20 18.86 -21.29
CA GLY A 41 4.38 20.02 -22.16
C GLY A 41 3.33 21.10 -21.94
N LYS A 42 3.39 22.18 -22.73
CA LYS A 42 2.44 23.29 -22.62
C LYS A 42 1.37 23.21 -23.71
N ASN A 43 0.14 23.54 -23.35
CA ASN A 43 -0.99 23.62 -24.28
C ASN A 43 -1.22 22.31 -25.02
N LEU A 44 -1.12 21.20 -24.29
CA LEU A 44 -1.40 19.86 -24.79
C LEU A 44 -2.86 19.78 -25.30
N ARG A 45 -3.05 19.11 -26.45
CA ARG A 45 -4.33 19.05 -27.21
C ARG A 45 -4.85 17.63 -27.40
N GLU A 46 -4.23 16.68 -26.71
CA GLU A 46 -4.59 15.28 -26.71
C GLU A 46 -6.03 15.13 -26.22
N ASN A 47 -6.78 14.25 -26.89
CA ASN A 47 -8.11 13.90 -26.44
C ASN A 47 -7.97 13.06 -25.17
N ALA A 48 -8.71 13.40 -24.12
CA ALA A 48 -8.65 12.70 -22.84
C ALA A 48 -10.07 12.48 -22.33
N ASP A 49 -10.31 11.33 -21.71
CA ASP A 49 -11.58 11.00 -21.07
C ASP A 49 -11.84 11.92 -19.86
N LEU A 50 -10.78 12.31 -19.16
CA LEU A 50 -10.83 13.19 -18.00
C LEU A 50 -9.83 14.33 -18.12
N LYS A 51 -10.31 15.57 -18.02
CA LYS A 51 -9.47 16.77 -17.99
C LYS A 51 -9.57 17.47 -16.65
N ILE A 52 -8.43 17.70 -16.00
CA ILE A 52 -8.35 18.34 -14.67
C ILE A 52 -7.51 19.60 -14.75
N ASN A 53 -8.09 20.75 -14.36
CA ASN A 53 -7.34 21.99 -14.24
C ASN A 53 -6.56 22.03 -12.91
N CYS A 54 -5.23 22.05 -13.01
CA CYS A 54 -4.27 22.08 -11.92
C CYS A 54 -3.68 23.48 -11.67
N ARG A 55 -4.25 24.55 -12.22
CA ARG A 55 -3.84 25.92 -11.92
C ARG A 55 -3.87 26.19 -10.42
N GLY A 56 -2.75 26.68 -9.89
CA GLY A 56 -2.58 26.91 -8.45
C GLY A 56 -2.42 25.64 -7.61
N LYS A 57 -2.27 24.47 -8.26
CA LYS A 57 -1.98 23.18 -7.63
C LYS A 57 -0.59 22.69 -8.01
N VAL A 58 -0.09 21.76 -7.21
CA VAL A 58 1.18 21.07 -7.46
C VAL A 58 0.88 19.63 -7.90
N ILE A 59 1.55 19.18 -8.94
CA ILE A 59 1.56 17.79 -9.40
C ILE A 59 2.87 17.17 -8.90
N ILE A 60 2.76 16.12 -8.09
CA ILE A 60 3.90 15.39 -7.52
C ILE A 60 3.75 13.89 -7.83
N PRO A 61 4.85 13.12 -7.86
CA PRO A 61 4.77 11.68 -7.72
C PRO A 61 3.96 11.31 -6.47
N GLY A 62 3.14 10.26 -6.57
CA GLY A 62 2.37 9.79 -5.43
C GLY A 62 3.29 9.40 -4.27
N LEU A 63 2.82 9.62 -3.04
CA LEU A 63 3.60 9.32 -1.84
C LEU A 63 3.73 7.80 -1.68
N ILE A 64 4.89 7.38 -1.16
CA ILE A 64 5.18 5.98 -0.88
C ILE A 64 5.32 5.81 0.64
N ASN A 65 4.41 5.05 1.25
CA ASN A 65 4.48 4.72 2.67
C ASN A 65 5.26 3.42 2.88
N LEU A 66 6.49 3.53 3.39
CA LEU A 66 7.43 2.41 3.41
C LEU A 66 7.21 1.39 4.54
N HIS A 67 6.25 1.61 5.44
CA HIS A 67 5.96 0.66 6.50
C HIS A 67 4.57 0.87 7.10
N THR A 68 3.74 -0.17 7.05
CA THR A 68 2.43 -0.20 7.69
C THR A 68 2.12 -1.56 8.32
N HIS A 69 1.13 -1.52 9.20
CA HIS A 69 0.31 -2.64 9.63
C HIS A 69 -1.14 -2.26 9.36
N SER A 70 -1.54 -2.28 8.08
CA SER A 70 -2.71 -1.55 7.59
C SER A 70 -4.04 -1.90 8.28
N PRO A 71 -4.32 -3.15 8.69
CA PRO A 71 -5.57 -3.47 9.38
C PRO A 71 -5.64 -2.96 10.81
N MET A 72 -4.52 -2.54 11.41
CA MET A 72 -4.50 -1.92 12.74
C MET A 72 -5.20 -0.55 12.75
N THR A 73 -5.65 -0.03 11.61
CA THR A 73 -6.58 1.13 11.59
C THR A 73 -7.86 0.87 12.39
N LEU A 74 -8.29 -0.40 12.53
CA LEU A 74 -9.39 -0.81 13.40
C LEU A 74 -9.06 -0.68 14.91
N LEU A 75 -7.78 -0.61 15.25
CA LEU A 75 -7.26 -0.52 16.62
C LEU A 75 -6.76 0.89 16.95
N ARG A 76 -7.09 1.89 16.12
CA ARG A 76 -6.63 3.26 16.28
C ARG A 76 -7.10 3.84 17.64
N GLY A 77 -6.15 4.18 18.50
CA GLY A 77 -6.40 4.71 19.84
C GLY A 77 -6.88 3.66 20.86
N TYR A 78 -6.72 2.37 20.58
CA TYR A 78 -7.16 1.30 21.48
C TYR A 78 -6.31 1.19 22.76
N ALA A 79 -5.00 1.40 22.63
CA ALA A 79 -4.04 1.21 23.72
C ALA A 79 -2.90 2.24 23.60
N ASP A 80 -3.18 3.47 24.03
CA ASP A 80 -2.20 4.56 24.03
C ASP A 80 -1.41 4.60 25.35
N ASP A 81 -0.34 5.40 25.39
CA ASP A 81 0.45 5.73 26.60
C ASP A 81 1.09 4.52 27.33
N MET A 82 1.50 3.50 26.58
CA MET A 82 2.16 2.30 27.10
C MET A 82 3.59 2.13 26.55
N LEU A 83 4.45 1.47 27.33
CA LEU A 83 5.74 0.99 26.83
C LEU A 83 5.51 -0.14 25.80
N LEU A 84 6.35 -0.19 24.75
CA LEU A 84 6.19 -1.10 23.61
C LEU A 84 5.94 -2.56 24.03
N GLU A 85 6.74 -3.09 24.97
CA GLU A 85 6.60 -4.49 25.39
C GLU A 85 5.24 -4.78 26.04
N ASN A 86 4.78 -3.90 26.93
CA ASN A 86 3.49 -4.04 27.59
C ASN A 86 2.35 -3.83 26.58
N TRP A 87 2.50 -2.86 25.67
CA TRP A 87 1.56 -2.61 24.58
C TRP A 87 1.38 -3.86 23.71
N LEU A 88 2.47 -4.49 23.29
CA LEU A 88 2.44 -5.73 22.49
C LEU A 88 1.80 -6.89 23.28
N LYS A 89 2.36 -7.24 24.43
CA LYS A 89 2.02 -8.47 25.17
C LYS A 89 0.66 -8.40 25.85
N GLU A 90 0.28 -7.25 26.40
CA GLU A 90 -0.92 -7.12 27.21
C GLU A 90 -2.13 -6.63 26.42
N LYS A 91 -1.93 -5.98 25.26
CA LYS A 91 -3.02 -5.36 24.49
C LYS A 91 -3.10 -5.87 23.05
N ILE A 92 -2.04 -5.70 22.27
CA ILE A 92 -2.09 -5.91 20.81
C ILE A 92 -2.11 -7.40 20.44
N TRP A 93 -1.15 -8.21 20.88
CA TRP A 93 -1.13 -9.63 20.52
C TRP A 93 -2.37 -10.40 21.00
N PRO A 94 -2.93 -10.13 22.20
CA PRO A 94 -4.20 -10.75 22.60
C PRO A 94 -5.35 -10.44 21.64
N ILE A 95 -5.51 -9.19 21.20
CA ILE A 95 -6.60 -8.84 20.28
C ILE A 95 -6.33 -9.37 18.87
N GLU A 96 -5.10 -9.29 18.38
CA GLU A 96 -4.70 -9.78 17.06
C GLU A 96 -4.87 -11.29 16.92
N SER A 97 -4.62 -12.06 17.98
CA SER A 97 -4.84 -13.52 18.00
C SER A 97 -6.29 -13.94 17.72
N ASN A 98 -7.25 -13.02 17.88
CA ASN A 98 -8.67 -13.23 17.62
C ASN A 98 -9.13 -12.69 16.26
N LEU A 99 -8.25 -12.04 15.48
CA LEU A 99 -8.58 -11.52 14.16
C LEU A 99 -8.95 -12.64 13.21
N LYS A 100 -9.96 -12.36 12.38
CA LYS A 100 -10.37 -13.20 11.27
C LYS A 100 -9.99 -12.51 9.96
N ALA A 101 -9.90 -13.30 8.89
CA ALA A 101 -9.67 -12.80 7.53
C ALA A 101 -10.58 -11.61 7.16
N LYS A 102 -11.87 -11.67 7.54
CA LYS A 102 -12.83 -10.58 7.29
C LYS A 102 -12.45 -9.27 8.00
N ASP A 103 -11.92 -9.35 9.21
CA ASP A 103 -11.51 -8.16 9.98
C ASP A 103 -10.30 -7.50 9.30
N VAL A 104 -9.33 -8.31 8.87
CA VAL A 104 -8.17 -7.86 8.08
C VAL A 104 -8.61 -7.17 6.80
N TYR A 105 -9.54 -7.77 6.05
CA TYR A 105 -10.05 -7.19 4.81
C TYR A 105 -10.57 -5.76 5.02
N TYR A 106 -11.49 -5.57 5.97
CA TYR A 106 -12.10 -4.25 6.19
C TYR A 106 -11.12 -3.24 6.81
N GLY A 107 -10.22 -3.68 7.67
CA GLY A 107 -9.17 -2.81 8.20
C GLY A 107 -8.22 -2.32 7.10
N ALA A 108 -7.78 -3.23 6.23
CA ALA A 108 -6.95 -2.86 5.09
C ALA A 108 -7.70 -1.96 4.09
N LEU A 109 -8.98 -2.25 3.83
CA LEU A 109 -9.80 -1.42 2.94
C LEU A 109 -9.91 0.01 3.46
N LEU A 110 -10.18 0.17 4.76
CA LEU A 110 -10.19 1.48 5.42
C LEU A 110 -8.84 2.20 5.28
N ALA A 111 -7.74 1.50 5.56
CA ALA A 111 -6.39 2.06 5.45
C ALA A 111 -6.05 2.49 4.01
N CYS A 112 -6.38 1.67 3.02
CA CYS A 112 -6.16 1.97 1.60
C CYS A 112 -6.91 3.23 1.17
N ILE A 113 -8.18 3.39 1.58
CA ILE A 113 -8.96 4.59 1.29
C ILE A 113 -8.35 5.83 1.95
N GLU A 114 -7.92 5.72 3.21
CA GLU A 114 -7.26 6.82 3.93
C GLU A 114 -5.94 7.23 3.27
N MET A 115 -5.14 6.26 2.82
CA MET A 115 -3.89 6.47 2.09
C MET A 115 -4.14 7.19 0.76
N VAL A 116 -5.09 6.74 -0.05
CA VAL A 116 -5.42 7.41 -1.33
C VAL A 116 -5.91 8.84 -1.08
N LYS A 117 -6.76 9.06 -0.07
CA LYS A 117 -7.27 10.39 0.27
C LYS A 117 -6.17 11.36 0.72
N SER A 118 -5.04 10.86 1.20
CA SER A 118 -3.88 11.66 1.63
C SER A 118 -2.75 11.71 0.59
N GLY A 119 -2.95 11.13 -0.60
CA GLY A 119 -1.99 11.19 -1.71
C GLY A 119 -0.95 10.06 -1.70
N THR A 120 -1.09 9.05 -0.86
CA THR A 120 -0.29 7.81 -0.92
C THR A 120 -0.83 6.92 -2.04
N THR A 121 0.06 6.51 -2.94
CA THR A 121 -0.27 5.65 -4.09
C THR A 121 0.41 4.28 -4.01
N SER A 122 1.35 4.11 -3.09
CA SER A 122 2.04 2.85 -2.84
C SER A 122 2.39 2.69 -1.37
N PHE A 123 2.34 1.47 -0.87
CA PHE A 123 2.71 1.19 0.52
C PHE A 123 3.34 -0.18 0.70
N LEU A 124 4.12 -0.35 1.77
CA LEU A 124 4.66 -1.63 2.21
C LEU A 124 3.97 -2.05 3.51
N ASP A 125 3.35 -3.23 3.49
CA ASP A 125 2.58 -3.77 4.60
C ASP A 125 3.16 -5.08 5.12
N MET A 126 3.16 -5.23 6.44
CA MET A 126 3.46 -6.49 7.09
C MET A 126 2.30 -6.85 8.01
N TYR A 127 1.54 -7.89 7.69
CA TYR A 127 0.42 -8.29 8.53
C TYR A 127 0.01 -9.74 8.31
N PHE A 128 -1.10 -10.13 8.93
CA PHE A 128 -1.75 -11.42 8.77
C PHE A 128 -2.80 -11.39 7.65
N PHE A 129 -3.20 -12.57 7.17
CA PHE A 129 -4.23 -12.78 6.15
C PHE A 129 -3.98 -11.95 4.89
N MET A 130 -2.75 -11.98 4.37
CA MET A 130 -2.30 -11.01 3.36
C MET A 130 -3.04 -11.06 2.03
N ASP A 131 -3.68 -12.19 1.71
CA ASP A 131 -4.59 -12.28 0.58
C ASP A 131 -5.78 -11.31 0.71
N GLU A 132 -6.24 -11.03 1.92
CA GLU A 132 -7.33 -10.09 2.17
C GLU A 132 -6.90 -8.64 1.97
N VAL A 133 -5.67 -8.29 2.39
CA VAL A 133 -5.10 -6.97 2.09
C VAL A 133 -4.84 -6.81 0.60
N ALA A 134 -4.37 -7.86 -0.08
CA ALA A 134 -4.21 -7.85 -1.53
C ALA A 134 -5.55 -7.59 -2.24
N LYS A 135 -6.64 -8.24 -1.82
CA LYS A 135 -8.00 -7.95 -2.33
C LYS A 135 -8.39 -6.49 -2.10
N ALA A 136 -8.18 -5.96 -0.89
CA ALA A 136 -8.47 -4.56 -0.59
C ALA A 136 -7.66 -3.59 -1.47
N CYS A 137 -6.39 -3.88 -1.71
CA CYS A 137 -5.54 -3.11 -2.62
C CYS A 137 -6.11 -3.09 -4.05
N LYS A 138 -6.51 -4.26 -4.57
CA LYS A 138 -7.10 -4.39 -5.91
C LYS A 138 -8.44 -3.68 -6.02
N GLU A 139 -9.26 -3.70 -4.97
CA GLU A 139 -10.54 -3.00 -4.93
C GLU A 139 -10.37 -1.47 -4.99
N VAL A 140 -9.39 -0.94 -4.25
CA VAL A 140 -9.10 0.51 -4.23
C VAL A 140 -8.26 0.96 -5.44
N GLY A 141 -7.48 0.05 -6.04
CA GLY A 141 -6.53 0.37 -7.11
C GLY A 141 -5.22 0.98 -6.61
N ILE A 142 -4.78 0.62 -5.39
CA ILE A 142 -3.51 1.08 -4.79
C ILE A 142 -2.44 -0.01 -4.89
N ARG A 143 -1.17 0.38 -5.07
CA ARG A 143 -0.04 -0.56 -5.15
C ARG A 143 0.43 -0.99 -3.76
N GLY A 144 0.57 -2.30 -3.56
CA GLY A 144 0.98 -2.87 -2.27
C GLY A 144 2.23 -3.74 -2.39
N PHE A 145 3.20 -3.50 -1.51
CA PHE A 145 4.31 -4.40 -1.24
C PHE A 145 3.95 -5.19 0.02
N LEU A 146 3.48 -6.42 -0.14
CA LEU A 146 2.77 -7.12 0.93
C LEU A 146 3.58 -8.29 1.48
N SER A 147 3.70 -8.37 2.80
CA SER A 147 4.46 -9.40 3.49
C SER A 147 3.65 -10.13 4.56
N PRO A 148 3.44 -11.45 4.42
CA PRO A 148 2.95 -12.27 5.51
C PRO A 148 3.92 -12.19 6.69
N GLY A 149 3.39 -11.83 7.86
CA GLY A 149 4.18 -11.74 9.09
C GLY A 149 4.68 -13.12 9.54
N ILE A 150 5.96 -13.22 9.87
CA ILE A 150 6.61 -14.44 10.38
C ILE A 150 7.02 -14.23 11.84
N LEU A 151 6.51 -15.07 12.74
CA LEU A 151 6.76 -15.03 14.19
C LEU A 151 6.92 -16.43 14.78
N GLU A 152 7.92 -16.61 15.65
CA GLU A 152 8.22 -17.87 16.36
C GLU A 152 7.08 -18.36 17.26
N PHE A 153 6.33 -17.44 17.85
CA PHE A 153 5.20 -17.77 18.73
C PHE A 153 3.86 -17.91 17.96
N GLY A 154 3.92 -17.95 16.63
CA GLY A 154 2.77 -18.18 15.76
C GLY A 154 1.98 -16.92 15.41
N THR A 155 1.17 -17.05 14.37
CA THR A 155 0.23 -16.02 13.90
C THR A 155 -1.22 -16.45 14.21
N PRO A 156 -2.23 -15.59 13.92
CA PRO A 156 -3.62 -16.00 13.95
C PRO A 156 -3.96 -17.09 12.91
N GLU A 157 -3.22 -17.16 11.80
CA GLU A 157 -3.43 -18.11 10.71
C GLU A 157 -2.76 -19.46 10.97
N VAL A 158 -1.50 -19.41 11.41
CA VAL A 158 -0.60 -20.56 11.43
C VAL A 158 0.30 -20.48 12.65
N LYS A 159 0.36 -21.57 13.43
CA LYS A 159 1.16 -21.60 14.67
C LYS A 159 2.62 -21.95 14.43
N ASP A 160 2.90 -22.92 13.56
CA ASP A 160 4.26 -23.38 13.30
C ASP A 160 5.00 -22.46 12.31
N VAL A 161 6.28 -22.18 12.56
CA VAL A 161 7.09 -21.27 11.73
C VAL A 161 7.37 -21.85 10.34
N GLN A 162 7.53 -23.16 10.20
CA GLN A 162 7.76 -23.79 8.88
C GLN A 162 6.51 -23.70 8.02
N ASP A 163 5.33 -23.86 8.62
CA ASP A 163 4.07 -23.65 7.93
C ASP A 163 3.86 -22.17 7.56
N GLN A 164 4.29 -21.21 8.40
CA GLN A 164 4.29 -19.78 8.04
C GLN A 164 5.23 -19.47 6.85
N MET A 165 6.41 -20.09 6.82
CA MET A 165 7.35 -19.97 5.71
C MET A 165 6.78 -20.56 4.42
N LYS A 166 6.10 -21.71 4.50
CA LYS A 166 5.38 -22.32 3.38
C LYS A 166 4.26 -21.39 2.87
N MET A 167 3.44 -20.85 3.78
CA MET A 167 2.39 -19.89 3.44
C MET A 167 2.96 -18.63 2.76
N SER A 168 4.09 -18.12 3.26
CA SER A 168 4.79 -16.97 2.66
C SER A 168 5.26 -17.27 1.24
N LYS A 169 5.79 -18.47 1.01
CA LYS A 169 6.19 -18.93 -0.33
C LYS A 169 4.98 -19.04 -1.26
N GLU A 170 3.88 -19.65 -0.80
CA GLU A 170 2.65 -19.79 -1.57
C GLU A 170 2.06 -18.41 -1.94
N PHE A 171 2.10 -17.45 -1.01
CA PHE A 171 1.70 -16.06 -1.27
C PHE A 171 2.58 -15.41 -2.35
N ILE A 172 3.91 -15.57 -2.25
CA ILE A 172 4.85 -15.07 -3.24
C ILE A 172 4.56 -15.68 -4.62
N ASP A 173 4.42 -17.00 -4.71
CA ASP A 173 4.21 -17.69 -5.98
C ASP A 173 2.86 -17.29 -6.62
N LYS A 174 1.83 -17.04 -5.80
CA LYS A 174 0.51 -16.59 -6.25
C LYS A 174 0.51 -15.17 -6.83
N TRP A 175 1.17 -14.22 -6.15
CA TRP A 175 1.12 -12.80 -6.52
C TRP A 175 2.30 -12.33 -7.37
N ARG A 176 3.28 -13.20 -7.65
CA ARG A 176 4.41 -12.88 -8.50
C ARG A 176 3.92 -12.43 -9.89
N GLY A 177 4.26 -11.19 -10.24
CA GLY A 177 3.94 -10.60 -11.54
C GLY A 177 2.57 -9.94 -11.62
N ASP A 178 1.83 -9.81 -10.52
CA ASP A 178 0.64 -8.94 -10.50
C ASP A 178 1.04 -7.47 -10.71
N GLU A 179 0.16 -6.71 -11.38
CA GLU A 179 0.42 -5.31 -11.74
C GLU A 179 0.47 -4.36 -10.53
N LEU A 180 -0.29 -4.66 -9.46
CA LEU A 180 -0.40 -3.81 -8.26
C LEU A 180 0.21 -4.44 -7.01
N ILE A 181 0.28 -5.77 -6.95
CA ILE A 181 0.78 -6.49 -5.77
C ILE A 181 2.19 -6.99 -6.02
N THR A 182 3.13 -6.58 -5.15
CA THR A 182 4.49 -7.12 -5.10
C THR A 182 4.66 -7.88 -3.79
N PRO A 183 4.76 -9.22 -3.79
CA PRO A 183 4.95 -9.97 -2.57
C PRO A 183 6.39 -9.84 -2.05
N VAL A 184 6.56 -9.69 -0.73
CA VAL A 184 7.86 -9.60 -0.04
C VAL A 184 7.87 -10.46 1.23
N LEU A 185 9.05 -10.76 1.79
CA LEU A 185 9.16 -11.52 3.05
C LEU A 185 9.06 -10.58 4.26
N GLY A 186 8.39 -11.04 5.33
CA GLY A 186 8.11 -10.23 6.52
C GLY A 186 8.50 -10.87 7.85
N PRO A 187 9.79 -11.16 8.12
CA PRO A 187 10.23 -11.50 9.47
C PRO A 187 9.97 -10.31 10.41
N HIS A 188 9.21 -10.54 11.48
CA HIS A 188 8.71 -9.46 12.33
C HIS A 188 9.84 -8.65 12.99
N SER A 189 10.78 -9.32 13.66
CA SER A 189 11.87 -8.67 14.39
C SER A 189 12.90 -9.68 14.89
N ILE A 190 14.09 -9.20 15.25
CA ILE A 190 15.19 -10.02 15.80
C ILE A 190 14.86 -10.78 17.10
N TYR A 191 13.86 -10.35 17.88
CA TYR A 191 13.44 -11.02 19.12
C TYR A 191 12.21 -11.92 18.93
N ALA A 192 11.64 -11.94 17.72
CA ALA A 192 10.45 -12.73 17.37
C ALA A 192 10.73 -13.76 16.26
N CYS A 193 11.94 -13.76 15.70
CA CYS A 193 12.42 -14.71 14.71
C CYS A 193 13.76 -15.26 15.18
N SER A 194 13.93 -16.59 15.21
CA SER A 194 15.22 -17.19 15.51
C SER A 194 16.20 -16.99 14.34
N LYS A 195 17.42 -17.52 14.50
CA LYS A 195 18.48 -17.41 13.50
C LYS A 195 18.26 -18.34 12.30
N ASP A 196 17.57 -19.46 12.51
CA ASP A 196 17.34 -20.53 11.52
C ASP A 196 16.13 -20.22 10.65
#